data_AF-A0A482VXP2-F1
#
_entry.id   AF-A0A482VXP2-F1
#
_cell.length_a   1.000
_cell.length_b   1.000
_cell.length_c   1.000
_cell.angle_alpha   90.00
_cell.angle_beta   90.00
_cell.angle_gamma   90.00
#
_symmetry.space_group_name_H-M   'P 1'
#
loop_
_entity.id
_entity.type
_entity.pdbx_description
1 polymer ?
#
loop_
_entity_poly.entity_id
_entity_poly.type
_entity_poly.pdbx_seq_one_letter_code
_entity_poly.pdbx_strand_id
1 'polypeptide(L)'
;LKVSQTKINSLESYKKKKGPFKSLNELLEVDGLGVKVLEKLCQQIISDKPDENIKKASNGSKKMKQFLVPPLSSEIAISSAVGIHIAPMGVSWAKLHNSENKLECWGYQDFINLPKKMFPMDTFKLAMHILNNLPVGDVYVFEGTSNMGLQGQKQPSTVTSYTQQIELSSMLLALINTSSTHNTNFKNIDKDETEILNSVYFLRSKLPARLFKTLVGNECVSSTTTILQLLDSSVLEEFTLPCTPITLDKKIKNDYLSQSSAHKELLGQALMLTIAFTDLCVKRNSLSLNAVVPKKK
;
A
#
# COMPACT_ATOMS: atom_id res chain seq x y z
N LEU A 1 17.98 19.50 -23.14
CA LEU A 1 18.01 20.30 -21.89
C LEU A 1 16.61 20.49 -21.31
N LYS A 2 16.32 19.92 -20.13
CA LYS A 2 15.06 20.18 -19.41
C LYS A 2 15.30 21.25 -18.33
N VAL A 3 15.10 22.52 -18.69
CA VAL A 3 15.18 23.65 -17.75
C VAL A 3 13.77 24.10 -17.38
N SER A 4 13.48 24.31 -16.10
CA SER A 4 12.17 24.77 -15.63
C SER A 4 11.90 26.22 -16.04
N GLN A 5 10.65 26.56 -16.37
CA GLN A 5 10.25 27.91 -16.81
C GLN A 5 10.70 29.02 -15.82
N THR A 6 10.61 28.77 -14.52
CA THR A 6 11.08 29.71 -13.48
C THR A 6 12.56 30.06 -13.63
N LYS A 7 13.39 29.08 -14.00
CA LYS A 7 14.84 29.28 -14.21
C LYS A 7 15.14 30.02 -15.50
N ILE A 8 14.35 29.78 -16.55
CA ILE A 8 14.42 30.55 -17.80
C ILE A 8 14.08 32.01 -17.51
N ASN A 9 13.02 32.26 -16.74
CA ASN A 9 12.63 33.61 -16.36
C ASN A 9 13.71 34.31 -15.49
N SER A 10 14.37 33.58 -14.59
CA SER A 10 15.51 34.12 -13.81
C SER A 10 16.70 34.49 -14.69
N LEU A 11 17.04 33.64 -15.66
CA LEU A 11 18.11 33.89 -16.64
C LEU A 11 17.80 35.10 -17.53
N GLU A 12 16.56 35.22 -18.02
CA GLU A 12 16.12 36.39 -18.77
C GLU A 12 16.12 37.66 -17.94
N SER A 13 15.69 37.58 -16.67
CA SER A 13 15.70 38.71 -15.75
C SER A 13 17.13 39.19 -15.47
N TYR A 14 18.07 38.26 -15.29
CA TYR A 14 19.49 38.59 -15.17
C TYR A 14 20.02 39.26 -16.45
N LYS A 15 19.73 38.67 -17.62
CA LYS A 15 20.16 39.20 -18.92
C LYS A 15 19.63 40.62 -19.18
N LYS A 16 18.37 40.91 -18.80
CA LYS A 16 17.78 42.26 -18.90
C LYS A 16 18.45 43.27 -17.97
N LYS A 17 18.93 42.84 -16.80
CA LYS A 17 19.53 43.72 -15.78
C LYS A 17 21.02 43.96 -15.97
N LYS A 18 21.79 42.92 -16.30
CA LYS A 18 23.26 42.96 -16.36
C LYS A 18 23.83 42.77 -17.77
N GLY A 19 22.98 42.57 -18.78
CA GLY A 19 23.40 42.34 -20.15
C GLY A 19 23.72 40.86 -20.44
N PRO A 20 24.33 40.55 -21.60
CA PRO A 20 24.67 39.18 -21.95
C PRO A 20 25.73 38.60 -21.00
N PHE A 21 25.63 37.30 -20.71
CA PHE A 21 26.63 36.57 -19.91
C PHE A 21 27.99 36.59 -20.63
N LYS A 22 29.05 36.98 -19.93
CA LYS A 22 30.42 37.00 -20.48
C LYS A 22 31.25 35.81 -20.02
N SER A 23 30.84 35.16 -18.94
CA SER A 23 31.50 33.99 -18.38
C SER A 23 30.49 33.00 -17.77
N LEU A 24 30.90 31.74 -17.64
CA LEU A 24 30.07 30.71 -17.02
C LEU A 24 29.84 30.98 -15.52
N ASN A 25 30.78 31.66 -14.86
CA ASN A 25 30.69 31.97 -13.43
C ASN A 25 29.54 32.94 -13.11
N GLU A 26 29.16 33.80 -14.06
CA GLU A 26 28.00 34.70 -13.92
C GLU A 26 26.67 33.96 -13.82
N LEU A 27 26.60 32.68 -14.23
CA LEU A 27 25.40 31.85 -14.04
C LEU A 27 25.17 31.49 -12.58
N LEU A 28 26.22 31.48 -11.75
CA LEU A 28 26.10 31.25 -10.30
C LEU A 28 25.55 32.47 -9.56
N GLU A 29 25.57 33.65 -10.19
CA GLU A 29 24.95 34.87 -9.67
C GLU A 29 23.44 34.92 -9.93
N VAL A 30 22.89 33.97 -10.69
CA VAL A 30 21.47 33.91 -11.02
C VAL A 30 20.71 33.19 -9.91
N ASP A 31 19.74 33.87 -9.31
CA ASP A 31 18.90 33.31 -8.26
C ASP A 31 18.24 31.98 -8.68
N GLY A 32 18.57 30.92 -7.95
CA GLY A 32 18.09 29.55 -8.22
C GLY A 32 18.97 28.70 -9.13
N LEU A 33 20.12 29.22 -9.59
CA LEU A 33 21.16 28.50 -10.35
C LEU A 33 22.44 28.29 -9.50
N GLY A 34 22.30 27.59 -8.38
CA GLY A 34 23.48 27.17 -7.60
C GLY A 34 24.33 26.10 -8.31
N VAL A 35 25.53 25.85 -7.77
CA VAL A 35 26.54 24.92 -8.32
C VAL A 35 25.95 23.57 -8.74
N LYS A 36 25.15 22.94 -7.88
CA LYS A 36 24.50 21.63 -8.17
C LYS A 36 23.56 21.64 -9.39
N VAL A 37 22.94 22.78 -9.68
CA VAL A 37 22.05 22.93 -10.84
C VAL A 37 22.88 23.12 -12.11
N LEU A 38 23.97 23.89 -12.02
CA LEU A 38 24.88 24.13 -13.12
C LEU A 38 25.61 22.84 -13.52
N GLU A 39 26.08 22.06 -12.54
CA GLU A 39 26.68 20.73 -12.77
C GLU A 39 25.75 19.79 -13.55
N LYS A 40 24.48 19.69 -13.14
CA LYS A 40 23.48 18.88 -13.87
C LYS A 40 23.24 19.39 -15.29
N LEU A 41 23.29 20.70 -15.49
CA LEU A 41 23.08 21.31 -16.79
C LEU A 41 24.27 21.03 -17.73
N CYS A 42 25.50 21.13 -17.21
CA CYS A 42 26.72 20.73 -17.92
C CYS A 42 26.71 19.23 -18.24
N GLN A 43 26.31 18.37 -17.30
CA GLN A 43 26.17 16.93 -17.53
C GLN A 43 25.16 16.61 -18.65
N GLN A 44 24.06 17.35 -18.74
CA GLN A 44 23.06 17.23 -19.82
C GLN A 44 23.54 17.77 -21.18
N ILE A 45 24.53 18.67 -21.21
CA ILE A 45 25.14 19.18 -22.44
C ILE A 45 26.22 18.22 -22.94
N ILE A 46 27.03 17.66 -22.03
CA ILE A 46 28.11 16.73 -22.33
C ILE A 46 27.56 15.36 -22.76
N SER A 47 26.41 14.95 -22.22
CA SER A 47 25.77 13.69 -22.57
C SER A 47 24.93 13.87 -23.84
N ASP A 48 25.54 13.69 -25.01
CA ASP A 48 24.88 13.75 -26.33
C ASP A 48 24.00 12.52 -26.65
N LYS A 49 23.60 11.77 -25.60
CA LYS A 49 22.71 10.63 -25.68
C LYS A 49 21.35 11.02 -25.10
N PRO A 50 20.23 10.84 -25.82
CA PRO A 50 18.93 10.93 -25.19
C PRO A 50 18.89 9.86 -24.09
N ASP A 51 18.79 10.31 -22.83
CA ASP A 51 18.80 9.48 -21.63
C ASP A 51 18.00 8.17 -21.82
N GLU A 52 18.68 7.03 -21.97
CA GLU A 52 18.04 5.72 -21.78
C GLU A 52 17.58 5.51 -20.32
N ASN A 53 17.94 6.42 -19.41
CA ASN A 53 17.44 6.51 -18.04
C ASN A 53 16.19 7.38 -17.88
N ILE A 54 15.49 7.77 -18.96
CA ILE A 54 14.14 8.34 -18.91
C ILE A 54 13.15 7.41 -19.62
N LYS A 55 12.93 6.22 -19.06
CA LYS A 55 11.63 5.56 -19.18
C LYS A 55 10.93 5.61 -17.83
N LYS A 56 9.85 6.41 -17.80
CA LYS A 56 8.84 6.63 -16.74
C LYS A 56 9.12 7.73 -15.71
N ALA A 57 9.33 8.94 -16.20
CA ALA A 57 8.82 10.14 -15.54
C ALA A 57 8.03 10.99 -16.55
N SER A 58 6.95 10.41 -17.09
CA SER A 58 5.90 11.22 -17.70
C SER A 58 5.28 12.09 -16.60
N ASN A 59 5.09 13.36 -16.92
CA ASN A 59 4.54 14.39 -16.03
C ASN A 59 3.05 14.16 -15.65
N GLY A 60 2.52 12.94 -15.79
CA GLY A 60 1.27 12.48 -15.16
C GLY A 60 1.45 11.88 -13.76
N SER A 61 2.69 11.58 -13.35
CA SER A 61 2.99 10.82 -12.12
C SER A 61 3.19 11.66 -10.84
N LYS A 62 3.36 12.98 -10.92
CA LYS A 62 3.56 13.83 -9.73
C LYS A 62 2.32 13.96 -8.81
N LYS A 63 1.17 13.39 -9.19
CA LYS A 63 -0.06 13.33 -8.35
C LYS A 63 -0.51 11.93 -7.96
N MET A 64 0.18 10.86 -8.37
CA MET A 64 -0.07 9.55 -7.76
C MET A 64 0.73 9.47 -6.47
N LYS A 65 0.11 9.92 -5.36
CA LYS A 65 0.59 9.61 -4.01
C LYS A 65 0.85 8.12 -3.96
N GLN A 66 2.08 7.75 -3.59
CA GLN A 66 2.53 6.39 -3.41
C GLN A 66 1.44 5.54 -2.72
N PHE A 67 1.06 4.43 -3.36
CA PHE A 67 0.00 3.56 -2.85
C PHE A 67 0.44 2.70 -1.67
N LEU A 68 1.74 2.48 -1.51
CA LEU A 68 2.29 1.51 -0.58
C LEU A 68 3.47 2.10 0.20
N VAL A 69 3.52 1.87 1.49
CA VAL A 69 4.63 2.30 2.36
C VAL A 69 5.17 1.10 3.13
N PRO A 70 6.48 0.81 3.11
CA PRO A 70 7.49 1.39 2.20
C PRO A 70 7.21 1.05 0.72
N PRO A 71 7.91 1.68 -0.26
CA PRO A 71 7.78 1.27 -1.66
C PRO A 71 8.32 -0.15 -1.87
N LEU A 72 7.74 -0.89 -2.83
CA LEU A 72 8.32 -2.15 -3.27
C LEU A 72 9.64 -1.88 -4.00
N SER A 73 10.70 -2.61 -3.63
CA SER A 73 11.90 -2.71 -4.46
C SER A 73 11.58 -3.46 -5.75
N SER A 74 12.19 -3.06 -6.86
CA SER A 74 12.07 -3.76 -8.15
C SER A 74 12.68 -5.16 -8.16
N GLU A 75 13.47 -5.50 -7.15
CA GLU A 75 14.21 -6.76 -7.06
C GLU A 75 13.41 -7.88 -6.37
N ILE A 76 12.29 -7.54 -5.71
CA ILE A 76 11.50 -8.51 -4.96
C ILE A 76 10.49 -9.17 -5.91
N ALA A 77 10.73 -10.44 -6.23
CA ALA A 77 9.75 -11.29 -6.87
C ALA A 77 8.70 -11.73 -5.84
N ILE A 78 7.48 -11.22 -5.95
CA ILE A 78 6.38 -11.58 -5.04
C ILE A 78 5.55 -12.67 -5.71
N SER A 79 5.60 -13.88 -5.16
CA SER A 79 4.77 -15.03 -5.56
C SER A 79 3.43 -15.06 -4.81
N SER A 80 3.41 -14.64 -3.54
CA SER A 80 2.21 -14.61 -2.72
C SER A 80 2.15 -13.39 -1.80
N ALA A 81 0.93 -12.94 -1.53
CA ALA A 81 0.67 -11.81 -0.64
C ALA A 81 -0.42 -12.16 0.39
N VAL A 82 -0.21 -11.74 1.64
CA VAL A 82 -1.17 -11.90 2.73
C VAL A 82 -1.68 -10.53 3.15
N GLY A 83 -2.92 -10.18 2.82
CA GLY A 83 -3.55 -8.97 3.35
C GLY A 83 -4.16 -9.23 4.71
N ILE A 84 -3.88 -8.34 5.68
CA ILE A 84 -4.35 -8.42 7.06
C ILE A 84 -5.20 -7.17 7.35
N HIS A 85 -6.46 -7.39 7.73
CA HIS A 85 -7.37 -6.34 8.13
C HIS A 85 -7.66 -6.43 9.62
N ILE A 86 -7.45 -5.33 10.34
CA ILE A 86 -7.72 -5.22 11.77
C ILE A 86 -8.91 -4.30 11.99
N ALA A 87 -9.94 -4.81 12.67
CA ALA A 87 -11.16 -4.09 13.01
C ALA A 87 -11.48 -4.24 14.51
N PRO A 88 -12.41 -3.45 15.09
CA PRO A 88 -12.75 -3.57 16.50
C PRO A 88 -13.33 -4.94 16.86
N MET A 89 -13.99 -5.61 15.91
CA MET A 89 -14.59 -6.92 16.11
C MET A 89 -13.62 -8.09 15.94
N GLY A 90 -12.44 -7.87 15.36
CA GLY A 90 -11.55 -8.98 15.03
C GLY A 90 -10.48 -8.63 14.01
N VAL A 91 -9.70 -9.65 13.65
CA VAL A 91 -8.71 -9.60 12.58
C VAL A 91 -9.06 -10.62 11.53
N SER A 92 -8.93 -10.28 10.26
CA SER A 92 -9.03 -11.21 9.14
C SER A 92 -7.81 -11.15 8.25
N TRP A 93 -7.59 -12.22 7.50
CA TRP A 93 -6.53 -12.32 6.53
C TRP A 93 -6.96 -13.05 5.27
N ALA A 94 -6.38 -12.69 4.14
CA ALA A 94 -6.51 -13.40 2.88
C ALA A 94 -5.13 -13.59 2.23
N LYS A 95 -4.83 -14.80 1.78
CA LYS A 95 -3.61 -15.12 1.03
C LYS A 95 -3.94 -15.34 -0.43
N LEU A 96 -3.32 -14.55 -1.30
CA LEU A 96 -3.46 -14.67 -2.75
C LEU A 96 -2.14 -15.10 -3.38
N HIS A 97 -2.20 -16.09 -4.28
CA HIS A 97 -1.10 -16.47 -5.13
C HIS A 97 -1.11 -15.66 -6.43
N ASN A 98 -0.01 -14.99 -6.75
CA ASN A 98 0.04 -13.95 -7.78
C ASN A 98 -0.07 -14.51 -9.21
N SER A 99 0.55 -15.65 -9.52
CA SER A 99 0.53 -16.20 -10.90
C SER A 99 -0.86 -16.66 -11.31
N GLU A 100 -1.60 -17.30 -10.40
CA GLU A 100 -2.91 -17.91 -10.67
C GLU A 100 -4.10 -17.03 -10.23
N ASN A 101 -3.84 -15.92 -9.52
CA ASN A 101 -4.87 -15.18 -8.78
C ASN A 101 -5.70 -16.10 -7.87
N LYS A 102 -5.08 -17.12 -7.30
CA LYS A 102 -5.78 -18.11 -6.48
C LYS A 102 -5.84 -17.66 -5.03
N LEU A 103 -7.04 -17.60 -4.45
CA LEU A 103 -7.24 -17.41 -3.02
C LEU A 103 -6.96 -18.74 -2.32
N GLU A 104 -5.84 -18.80 -1.60
CA GLU A 104 -5.34 -20.02 -0.97
C GLU A 104 -5.83 -20.17 0.47
N CYS A 105 -5.86 -19.06 1.22
CA CYS A 105 -6.32 -19.04 2.61
C CYS A 105 -7.17 -17.80 2.86
N TRP A 106 -8.24 -17.97 3.63
CA TRP A 106 -9.12 -16.87 4.02
C TRP A 106 -9.69 -17.17 5.40
N GLY A 107 -9.30 -16.36 6.39
CA GLY A 107 -9.57 -16.65 7.79
C GLY A 107 -9.75 -15.40 8.63
N TYR A 108 -10.22 -15.60 9.86
CA TYR A 108 -10.37 -14.54 10.83
C TYR A 108 -10.24 -15.06 12.27
N GLN A 109 -10.02 -14.12 13.19
CA GLN A 109 -10.04 -14.29 14.62
C GLN A 109 -10.96 -13.23 15.21
N ASP A 110 -12.05 -13.65 15.87
CA ASP A 110 -13.01 -12.78 16.54
C ASP A 110 -12.46 -12.31 17.91
N PHE A 111 -12.82 -11.09 18.28
CA PHE A 111 -12.49 -10.43 19.53
C PHE A 111 -13.64 -10.44 20.56
N ILE A 112 -14.76 -11.11 20.27
CA ILE A 112 -15.94 -11.14 21.15
C ILE A 112 -15.65 -11.62 22.58
N ASN A 113 -14.64 -12.49 22.74
CA ASN A 113 -14.23 -13.06 24.03
C ASN A 113 -13.03 -12.33 24.67
N LEU A 114 -12.59 -11.20 24.10
CA LEU A 114 -11.48 -10.43 24.66
C LEU A 114 -11.95 -9.56 25.83
N PRO A 115 -11.08 -9.33 26.83
CA PRO A 115 -11.40 -8.41 27.91
C PRO A 115 -11.53 -6.98 27.36
N LYS A 116 -12.48 -6.21 27.91
CA LYS A 116 -12.72 -4.81 27.52
C LYS A 116 -11.48 -3.92 27.64
N LYS A 117 -10.57 -4.26 28.56
CA LYS A 117 -9.28 -3.62 28.75
C LYS A 117 -8.20 -4.67 28.59
N MET A 118 -7.33 -4.46 27.61
CA MET A 118 -6.13 -5.26 27.40
C MET A 118 -4.92 -4.46 27.87
N PHE A 119 -4.01 -5.13 28.57
CA PHE A 119 -2.67 -4.62 28.82
C PHE A 119 -1.74 -5.03 27.68
N PRO A 120 -0.55 -4.39 27.53
CA PRO A 120 0.37 -4.73 26.44
C PRO A 120 0.76 -6.21 26.37
N MET A 121 0.83 -6.88 27.52
CA MET A 121 1.08 -8.32 27.57
C MET A 121 -0.08 -9.15 27.01
N ASP A 122 -1.32 -8.71 27.20
CA ASP A 122 -2.49 -9.36 26.61
C ASP A 122 -2.50 -9.15 25.09
N THR A 123 -2.19 -7.92 24.64
CA THR A 123 -2.10 -7.59 23.21
C THR A 123 -0.99 -8.40 22.54
N PHE A 124 0.15 -8.58 23.20
CA PHE A 124 1.24 -9.41 22.68
C PHE A 124 0.86 -10.88 22.56
N LYS A 125 0.17 -11.44 23.58
CA LYS A 125 -0.32 -12.83 23.52
C LYS A 125 -1.31 -13.01 22.37
N LEU A 126 -2.20 -12.03 22.17
CA LEU A 126 -3.13 -12.01 21.03
C LEU A 126 -2.37 -11.94 19.70
N ALA A 127 -1.36 -11.07 19.59
CA ALA A 127 -0.53 -10.94 18.40
C ALA A 127 0.20 -12.24 18.06
N MET A 128 0.78 -12.92 19.06
CA MET A 128 1.40 -14.25 18.91
C MET A 128 0.40 -15.31 18.45
N HIS A 129 -0.80 -15.32 19.06
CA HIS A 129 -1.88 -16.23 18.64
C HIS A 129 -2.29 -15.99 17.19
N ILE A 130 -2.46 -14.73 16.79
CA ILE A 130 -2.77 -14.37 15.41
C ILE A 130 -1.64 -14.80 14.47
N LEU A 131 -0.37 -14.48 14.80
CA LEU A 131 0.80 -14.86 14.01
C LEU A 131 0.82 -16.36 13.72
N ASN A 132 0.57 -17.20 14.73
CA ASN A 132 0.56 -18.66 14.58
C ASN A 132 -0.57 -19.18 13.66
N ASN A 133 -1.62 -18.40 13.45
CA ASN A 133 -2.73 -18.75 12.56
C ASN A 133 -2.60 -18.10 11.16
N LEU A 134 -1.69 -17.12 10.99
CA LEU A 134 -1.47 -16.48 9.70
C LEU A 134 -0.80 -17.46 8.72
N PRO A 135 -1.22 -17.46 7.46
CA PRO A 135 -0.51 -18.23 6.44
C PRO A 135 0.84 -17.58 6.12
N VAL A 136 1.82 -18.40 5.73
CA VAL A 136 3.12 -17.94 5.24
C VAL A 136 2.97 -17.37 3.83
N GLY A 137 3.54 -16.19 3.58
CA GLY A 137 3.62 -15.56 2.27
C GLY A 137 4.84 -14.63 2.17
N ASP A 138 5.15 -14.15 0.97
CA ASP A 138 6.37 -13.35 0.75
C ASP A 138 6.24 -11.94 1.33
N VAL A 139 5.02 -11.41 1.33
CA VAL A 139 4.70 -10.07 1.83
C VAL A 139 3.39 -10.06 2.61
N TYR A 140 3.35 -9.19 3.61
CA TYR A 140 2.22 -8.96 4.49
C TYR A 140 1.74 -7.52 4.31
N VAL A 141 0.44 -7.32 4.10
CA VAL A 141 -0.10 -6.02 3.75
C VAL A 141 -1.19 -5.61 4.72
N PHE A 142 -0.98 -4.48 5.37
CA PHE A 142 -1.97 -3.82 6.21
C PHE A 142 -2.59 -2.64 5.45
N GLU A 143 -3.78 -2.23 5.87
CA GLU A 143 -4.28 -0.92 5.49
C GLU A 143 -3.57 0.16 6.31
N GLY A 144 -3.13 1.22 5.64
CA GLY A 144 -2.52 2.38 6.25
C GLY A 144 -3.51 3.09 7.16
N THR A 145 -3.04 3.50 8.33
CA THR A 145 -3.88 4.15 9.34
C THR A 145 -4.46 5.46 8.82
N SER A 146 -5.78 5.61 8.87
CA SER A 146 -6.40 6.94 8.78
C SER A 146 -6.23 7.67 10.11
N ASN A 147 -5.88 8.95 10.06
CA ASN A 147 -5.86 9.79 11.25
C ASN A 147 -7.26 9.80 11.88
N MET A 148 -7.33 9.55 13.19
CA MET A 148 -8.56 9.74 13.95
C MET A 148 -8.98 11.21 13.86
N GLY A 149 -10.23 11.45 13.46
CA GLY A 149 -10.77 12.81 13.37
C GLY A 149 -10.83 13.49 14.74
N LEU A 150 -10.79 14.83 14.74
CA LEU A 150 -10.82 15.65 15.98
C LEU A 150 -12.03 15.34 16.88
N GLN A 151 -13.16 14.92 16.31
CA GLN A 151 -14.33 14.50 17.08
C GLN A 151 -14.14 13.14 17.77
N GLY A 152 -13.49 12.18 17.10
CA GLY A 152 -13.17 10.87 17.68
C GLY A 152 -12.14 10.95 18.80
N GLN A 153 -11.29 11.98 18.81
CA GLN A 153 -10.36 12.24 19.90
C GLN A 153 -11.06 12.66 21.21
N LYS A 154 -12.29 13.19 21.14
CA LYS A 154 -13.06 13.61 22.33
C LYS A 154 -13.79 12.46 23.01
N GLN A 155 -13.88 11.29 22.38
CA GLN A 155 -14.59 10.12 22.89
C GLN A 155 -13.59 9.07 23.44
N PRO A 156 -13.51 8.85 24.76
CA PRO A 156 -12.49 7.96 25.34
C PRO A 156 -12.55 6.52 24.83
N SER A 157 -13.74 5.99 24.54
CA SER A 157 -13.94 4.63 24.03
C SER A 157 -13.39 4.44 22.62
N THR A 158 -13.55 5.42 21.73
CA THR A 158 -13.00 5.38 20.37
C THR A 158 -11.48 5.54 20.38
N VAL A 159 -10.94 6.40 21.25
CA VAL A 159 -9.50 6.55 21.44
C VAL A 159 -8.87 5.24 21.93
N THR A 160 -9.50 4.58 22.90
CA THR A 160 -9.00 3.32 23.47
C THR A 160 -8.99 2.22 22.41
N SER A 161 -10.09 2.05 21.67
CA SER A 161 -10.20 1.03 20.62
C SER A 161 -9.18 1.26 19.49
N TYR A 162 -9.00 2.51 19.07
CA TYR A 162 -8.02 2.89 18.05
C TYR A 162 -6.58 2.63 18.51
N THR A 163 -6.28 2.95 19.78
CA THR A 163 -4.94 2.72 20.36
C THR A 163 -4.63 1.22 20.42
N GLN A 164 -5.58 0.39 20.83
CA GLN A 164 -5.44 -1.07 20.86
C GLN A 164 -5.18 -1.64 19.45
N GLN A 165 -5.84 -1.12 18.42
CA GLN A 165 -5.59 -1.53 17.03
C GLN A 165 -4.19 -1.16 16.56
N ILE A 166 -3.71 0.05 16.87
CA ILE A 166 -2.34 0.47 16.54
C ILE A 166 -1.32 -0.40 17.27
N GLU A 167 -1.55 -0.67 18.56
CA GLU A 167 -0.68 -1.52 19.36
C GLU A 167 -0.58 -2.93 18.76
N LEU A 168 -1.72 -3.55 18.46
CA LEU A 168 -1.76 -4.88 17.83
C LEU A 168 -1.08 -4.87 16.45
N SER A 169 -1.36 -3.87 15.62
CA SER A 169 -0.72 -3.70 14.31
C SER A 169 0.80 -3.58 14.42
N SER A 170 1.28 -2.82 15.40
CA SER A 170 2.71 -2.62 15.66
C SER A 170 3.39 -3.90 16.16
N MET A 171 2.71 -4.67 17.02
CA MET A 171 3.20 -5.96 17.50
C MET A 171 3.26 -6.98 16.35
N LEU A 172 2.23 -7.05 15.50
CA LEU A 172 2.23 -7.93 14.34
C LEU A 172 3.32 -7.54 13.34
N LEU A 173 3.50 -6.25 13.07
CA LEU A 173 4.59 -5.73 12.24
C LEU A 173 5.96 -6.24 12.73
N ALA A 174 6.24 -6.07 14.03
CA ALA A 174 7.49 -6.49 14.62
C ALA A 174 7.66 -8.02 14.59
N LEU A 175 6.62 -8.76 14.99
CA LEU A 175 6.63 -10.22 15.04
C LEU A 175 6.78 -10.87 13.66
N ILE A 176 6.10 -10.34 12.63
CA ILE A 176 6.23 -10.84 11.26
C ILE A 176 7.66 -10.62 10.75
N ASN A 177 8.20 -9.42 10.89
CA ASN A 177 9.55 -9.09 10.40
C ASN A 177 10.67 -9.83 11.15
N THR A 178 10.44 -10.26 12.40
CA THR A 178 11.41 -11.00 13.22
C THR A 178 11.14 -12.51 13.28
N SER A 179 10.08 -12.99 12.62
CA SER A 179 9.72 -14.40 12.62
C SER A 179 10.57 -15.17 11.63
N SER A 180 11.21 -16.24 12.09
CA SER A 180 11.93 -17.18 11.24
C SER A 180 11.03 -17.95 10.26
N THR A 181 9.72 -17.94 10.49
CA THR A 181 8.71 -18.62 9.68
C THR A 181 8.10 -17.67 8.64
N HIS A 182 7.80 -16.44 9.05
CA HIS A 182 7.15 -15.44 8.17
C HIS A 182 8.15 -14.53 7.44
N ASN A 183 9.40 -14.46 7.89
CA ASN A 183 10.49 -13.76 7.22
C ASN A 183 11.69 -14.69 7.08
N THR A 184 11.73 -15.49 6.02
CA THR A 184 12.81 -16.46 5.79
C THR A 184 14.18 -15.80 5.61
N ASN A 185 14.21 -14.57 5.08
CA ASN A 185 15.44 -13.80 4.91
C ASN A 185 16.06 -13.37 6.25
N PHE A 186 15.29 -13.39 7.34
CA PHE A 186 15.80 -13.13 8.69
C PHE A 186 16.86 -14.17 9.15
N LYS A 187 16.87 -15.37 8.57
CA LYS A 187 17.81 -16.45 8.94
C LYS A 187 19.24 -16.27 8.40
N ASN A 188 19.43 -15.41 7.39
CA ASN A 188 20.73 -15.24 6.71
C ASN A 188 21.57 -14.10 7.30
N ILE A 189 21.18 -13.56 8.45
CA ILE A 189 21.98 -12.56 9.16
C ILE A 189 23.12 -13.30 9.87
N ASP A 190 24.24 -13.44 9.16
CA ASP A 190 25.54 -13.61 9.80
C ASP A 190 25.76 -12.47 10.81
N LYS A 191 26.46 -12.78 11.91
CA LYS A 191 26.51 -12.03 13.17
C LYS A 191 26.94 -10.54 13.10
N ASP A 192 27.22 -9.98 11.93
CA ASP A 192 27.77 -8.63 11.75
C ASP A 192 26.88 -7.64 10.97
N GLU A 193 25.74 -8.03 10.37
CA GLU A 193 24.84 -7.07 9.68
C GLU A 193 23.39 -7.09 10.20
N THR A 194 23.01 -6.06 10.96
CA THR A 194 21.68 -5.90 11.58
C THR A 194 20.57 -5.45 10.61
N GLU A 195 20.59 -5.86 9.34
CA GLU A 195 19.58 -5.40 8.37
C GLU A 195 18.35 -6.33 8.36
N ILE A 196 17.30 -5.93 9.06
CA ILE A 196 16.00 -6.62 9.01
C ILE A 196 15.33 -6.27 7.69
N LEU A 197 15.29 -7.25 6.77
CA LEU A 197 14.53 -7.11 5.53
C LEU A 197 13.03 -7.04 5.85
N ASN A 198 12.39 -5.99 5.34
CA ASN A 198 11.00 -5.69 5.63
C ASN A 198 10.06 -6.53 4.74
N SER A 199 9.23 -7.36 5.36
CA SER A 199 8.16 -8.13 4.69
C SER A 199 6.78 -7.50 4.84
N VAL A 200 6.65 -6.41 5.61
CA VAL A 200 5.36 -5.79 5.95
C VAL A 200 5.17 -4.45 5.25
N TYR A 201 4.02 -4.24 4.64
CA TYR A 201 3.70 -3.04 3.87
C TYR A 201 2.33 -2.49 4.25
N PHE A 202 2.17 -1.18 4.08
CA PHE A 202 0.93 -0.45 4.37
C PHE A 202 0.37 0.11 3.06
N LEU A 203 -0.76 -0.45 2.63
CA LEU A 203 -1.51 0.07 1.49
C LEU A 203 -2.29 1.31 1.93
N ARG A 204 -2.21 2.40 1.18
CA ARG A 204 -2.84 3.68 1.53
C ARG A 204 -4.31 3.51 1.97
N SER A 205 -4.66 4.16 3.08
CA SER A 205 -6.02 4.17 3.63
C SER A 205 -7.10 4.45 2.58
N LYS A 206 -8.19 3.69 2.65
CA LYS A 206 -9.38 3.73 1.77
C LYS A 206 -9.09 3.43 0.30
N LEU A 207 -7.88 2.98 -0.05
CA LEU A 207 -7.55 2.62 -1.43
C LEU A 207 -8.30 1.37 -1.90
N PRO A 208 -8.42 0.27 -1.11
CA PRO A 208 -9.28 -0.85 -1.46
C PRO A 208 -10.73 -0.41 -1.69
N ALA A 209 -11.28 0.39 -0.76
CA ALA A 209 -12.66 0.88 -0.87
C ALA A 209 -12.90 1.74 -2.13
N ARG A 210 -11.90 2.53 -2.56
CA ARG A 210 -11.95 3.27 -3.83
C ARG A 210 -11.94 2.35 -5.04
N LEU A 211 -11.06 1.34 -5.02
CA LEU A 211 -10.95 0.38 -6.13
C LEU A 211 -12.29 -0.32 -6.37
N PHE A 212 -12.93 -0.79 -5.30
CA PHE A 212 -14.18 -1.54 -5.36
C PHE A 212 -15.45 -0.68 -5.29
N LYS A 213 -15.31 0.65 -5.33
CA LYS A 213 -16.42 1.62 -5.25
C LYS A 213 -17.30 1.45 -4.00
N THR A 214 -16.73 0.95 -2.91
CA THR A 214 -17.37 0.90 -1.60
C THR A 214 -17.10 2.17 -0.78
N LEU A 215 -16.34 3.14 -1.30
CA LEU A 215 -16.19 4.46 -0.68
C LEU A 215 -17.26 5.44 -1.20
N VAL A 216 -18.18 5.86 -0.33
CA VAL A 216 -19.21 6.88 -0.61
C VAL A 216 -18.93 8.13 0.23
N GLY A 217 -18.49 9.20 -0.43
CA GLY A 217 -17.99 10.38 0.27
C GLY A 217 -16.72 10.04 1.06
N ASN A 218 -16.82 10.05 2.39
CA ASN A 218 -15.75 9.62 3.29
C ASN A 218 -16.04 8.30 4.01
N GLU A 219 -17.19 7.68 3.79
CA GLU A 219 -17.62 6.47 4.49
C GLU A 219 -17.45 5.23 3.61
N CYS A 220 -17.07 4.11 4.23
CA CYS A 220 -17.03 2.82 3.56
C CYS A 220 -18.37 2.10 3.76
N VAL A 221 -19.01 1.70 2.66
CA VAL A 221 -20.19 0.83 2.68
C VAL A 221 -19.77 -0.64 2.70
N SER A 222 -20.73 -1.52 2.96
CA SER A 222 -20.49 -2.96 3.05
C SER A 222 -19.81 -3.52 1.79
N SER A 223 -18.85 -4.41 2.01
CA SER A 223 -18.13 -5.13 0.96
C SER A 223 -18.92 -6.33 0.40
N THR A 224 -19.97 -6.77 1.09
CA THR A 224 -20.66 -8.06 0.81
C THR A 224 -21.01 -8.25 -0.66
N THR A 225 -21.63 -7.26 -1.31
CA THR A 225 -22.03 -7.36 -2.72
C THR A 225 -20.83 -7.50 -3.66
N THR A 226 -19.77 -6.73 -3.42
CA THR A 226 -18.51 -6.82 -4.16
C THR A 226 -17.89 -8.20 -4.00
N ILE A 227 -17.89 -8.74 -2.78
CA ILE A 227 -17.35 -10.07 -2.52
C ILE A 227 -18.15 -11.14 -3.24
N LEU A 228 -19.48 -11.10 -3.21
CA LEU A 228 -20.30 -12.07 -3.95
C LEU A 228 -19.97 -12.05 -5.46
N GLN A 229 -19.80 -10.86 -6.05
CA GLN A 229 -19.36 -10.74 -7.45
C GLN A 229 -17.96 -11.33 -7.69
N LEU A 230 -17.02 -11.15 -6.75
CA LEU A 230 -15.70 -11.78 -6.82
C LEU A 230 -15.76 -13.31 -6.74
N LEU A 231 -16.68 -13.86 -5.95
CA LEU A 231 -16.87 -15.32 -5.78
C LEU A 231 -17.59 -15.98 -6.96
N ASP A 232 -18.28 -15.20 -7.79
CA ASP A 232 -19.01 -15.64 -8.98
C ASP A 232 -18.26 -15.33 -10.29
N SER A 233 -16.98 -14.94 -10.19
CA SER A 233 -16.10 -14.58 -11.31
C SER A 233 -15.98 -15.63 -12.42
N SER A 234 -16.27 -16.91 -12.12
CA SER A 234 -16.24 -18.03 -13.07
C SER A 234 -17.59 -18.32 -13.74
N VAL A 235 -18.66 -17.65 -13.30
CA VAL A 235 -20.05 -17.92 -13.73
C VAL A 235 -20.62 -16.77 -14.54
N LEU A 236 -20.13 -15.54 -14.33
CA LEU A 236 -20.61 -14.35 -15.04
C LEU A 236 -20.03 -14.27 -16.46
N GLU A 237 -20.90 -14.05 -17.45
CA GLU A 237 -20.50 -13.81 -18.86
C GLU A 237 -19.62 -12.56 -19.01
N GLU A 238 -19.72 -11.60 -18.08
CA GLU A 238 -18.90 -10.40 -18.05
C GLU A 238 -18.49 -10.03 -16.61
N PHE A 239 -17.18 -10.13 -16.31
CA PHE A 239 -16.62 -9.72 -15.03
C PHE A 239 -16.45 -8.20 -14.99
N THR A 240 -17.22 -7.53 -14.13
CA THR A 240 -17.37 -6.06 -14.16
C THR A 240 -16.51 -5.29 -13.15
N LEU A 241 -15.85 -6.01 -12.22
CA LEU A 241 -15.03 -5.37 -11.20
C LEU A 241 -13.68 -4.92 -11.79
N PRO A 242 -13.14 -3.76 -11.35
CA PRO A 242 -11.91 -3.19 -11.90
C PRO A 242 -10.66 -3.88 -11.31
N CYS A 243 -10.63 -5.20 -11.30
CA CYS A 243 -9.55 -6.00 -10.74
C CYS A 243 -9.30 -7.25 -11.59
N THR A 244 -8.20 -7.94 -11.34
CA THR A 244 -7.94 -9.23 -11.95
C THR A 244 -8.87 -10.28 -11.31
N PRO A 245 -9.61 -11.09 -12.08
CA PRO A 245 -10.47 -12.14 -11.53
C PRO A 245 -9.69 -13.09 -10.63
N ILE A 246 -10.28 -13.45 -9.50
CA ILE A 246 -9.72 -14.44 -8.57
C ILE A 246 -10.31 -15.82 -8.82
N THR A 247 -9.53 -16.85 -8.54
CA THR A 247 -9.97 -18.24 -8.48
C THR A 247 -9.95 -18.71 -7.03
N LEU A 248 -10.88 -19.59 -6.66
CA LEU A 248 -10.93 -20.14 -5.30
C LEU A 248 -11.59 -21.52 -5.29
N ASP A 249 -11.25 -22.31 -4.28
CA ASP A 249 -11.83 -23.64 -4.11
C ASP A 249 -13.27 -23.54 -3.57
N LYS A 250 -14.13 -24.50 -3.96
CA LYS A 250 -15.54 -24.56 -3.53
C LYS A 250 -15.70 -24.54 -2.01
N LYS A 251 -14.75 -25.15 -1.28
CA LYS A 251 -14.73 -25.17 0.17
C LYS A 251 -14.63 -23.75 0.75
N ILE A 252 -13.65 -22.96 0.30
CA ILE A 252 -13.45 -21.58 0.75
C ILE A 252 -14.69 -20.73 0.46
N LYS A 253 -15.31 -20.93 -0.71
CA LYS A 253 -16.58 -20.25 -1.07
C LYS A 253 -17.70 -20.60 -0.09
N ASN A 254 -17.92 -21.88 0.18
CA ASN A 254 -18.96 -22.35 1.09
C ASN A 254 -18.72 -21.88 2.53
N ASP A 255 -17.47 -21.93 2.98
CA ASP A 255 -17.07 -21.48 4.32
C ASP A 255 -17.42 -19.99 4.50
N TYR A 256 -17.11 -19.13 3.53
CA TYR A 256 -17.53 -17.72 3.52
C TYR A 256 -19.06 -17.56 3.53
N LEU A 257 -19.77 -18.28 2.66
CA LEU A 257 -21.23 -18.17 2.55
C LEU A 257 -21.96 -18.60 3.82
N SER A 258 -21.38 -19.51 4.61
CA SER A 258 -21.91 -19.96 5.91
C SER A 258 -21.71 -18.96 7.06
N GLN A 259 -20.86 -17.94 6.88
CA GLN A 259 -20.56 -16.98 7.94
C GLN A 259 -21.71 -15.99 8.22
N SER A 260 -21.68 -15.42 9.43
CA SER A 260 -22.53 -14.29 9.82
C SER A 260 -22.24 -13.05 8.97
N SER A 261 -23.17 -12.09 8.95
CA SER A 261 -22.99 -10.82 8.22
C SER A 261 -21.74 -10.06 8.68
N ALA A 262 -21.49 -10.00 10.00
CA ALA A 262 -20.33 -9.32 10.56
C ALA A 262 -19.00 -9.98 10.12
N HIS A 263 -18.93 -11.31 10.15
CA HIS A 263 -17.73 -12.03 9.73
C HIS A 263 -17.52 -11.98 8.22
N LYS A 264 -18.60 -11.97 7.42
CA LYS A 264 -18.51 -11.75 5.96
C LYS A 264 -17.90 -10.38 5.64
N GLU A 265 -18.31 -9.35 6.35
CA GLU A 265 -17.72 -8.01 6.20
C GLU A 265 -16.24 -8.02 6.56
N LEU A 266 -15.88 -8.59 7.72
CA LEU A 266 -14.49 -8.68 8.18
C LEU A 266 -13.61 -9.42 7.15
N LEU A 267 -14.05 -10.59 6.68
CA LEU A 267 -13.37 -11.38 5.65
C LEU A 267 -13.27 -10.61 4.32
N GLY A 268 -14.34 -9.93 3.92
CA GLY A 268 -14.39 -9.15 2.69
C GLY A 268 -13.35 -8.04 2.63
N GLN A 269 -13.14 -7.32 3.74
CA GLN A 269 -12.14 -6.27 3.82
C GLN A 269 -10.71 -6.79 3.60
N ALA A 270 -10.35 -7.94 4.21
CA ALA A 270 -9.03 -8.55 3.99
C ALA A 270 -8.83 -8.99 2.53
N LEU A 271 -9.87 -9.56 1.90
CA LEU A 271 -9.78 -9.98 0.49
C LEU A 271 -9.61 -8.77 -0.44
N MET A 272 -10.44 -7.73 -0.27
CA MET A 272 -10.31 -6.50 -1.06
C MET A 272 -8.95 -5.82 -0.86
N LEU A 273 -8.43 -5.80 0.37
CA LEU A 273 -7.09 -5.28 0.66
C LEU A 273 -6.00 -6.03 -0.13
N THR A 274 -6.06 -7.37 -0.10
CA THR A 274 -5.10 -8.25 -0.78
C THR A 274 -5.14 -8.08 -2.30
N ILE A 275 -6.34 -8.03 -2.89
CA ILE A 275 -6.51 -7.81 -4.33
C ILE A 275 -6.02 -6.42 -4.72
N ALA A 276 -6.40 -5.38 -3.96
CA ALA A 276 -5.98 -4.01 -4.24
C ALA A 276 -4.46 -3.86 -4.21
N PHE A 277 -3.78 -4.49 -3.25
CA PHE A 277 -2.32 -4.54 -3.22
C PHE A 277 -1.76 -5.22 -4.47
N THR A 278 -2.24 -6.43 -4.76
CA THR A 278 -1.74 -7.26 -5.85
C THR A 278 -1.90 -6.55 -7.19
N ASP A 279 -3.08 -6.02 -7.48
CA ASP A 279 -3.37 -5.36 -8.75
C ASP A 279 -2.65 -4.01 -8.89
N LEU A 280 -2.64 -3.18 -7.85
CA LEU A 280 -2.11 -1.82 -7.96
C LEU A 280 -0.58 -1.77 -7.82
N CYS A 281 0.00 -2.61 -6.95
CA CYS A 281 1.41 -2.52 -6.59
C CYS A 281 2.26 -3.58 -7.29
N VAL A 282 1.77 -4.83 -7.38
CA VAL A 282 2.53 -5.94 -7.95
C VAL A 282 2.33 -6.00 -9.48
N LYS A 283 1.07 -6.17 -9.92
CA LYS A 283 0.73 -6.36 -11.34
C LYS A 283 0.66 -5.05 -12.12
N ARG A 284 0.42 -3.94 -11.43
CA ARG A 284 0.15 -2.63 -12.03
C ARG A 284 -0.95 -2.73 -13.09
N ASN A 285 -2.05 -3.42 -12.74
CA ASN A 285 -3.22 -3.64 -13.59
C ASN A 285 -3.79 -2.28 -14.04
N SER A 286 -3.89 -2.08 -15.36
CA SER A 286 -4.31 -0.81 -15.95
C SER A 286 -5.76 -0.43 -15.61
N LEU A 287 -6.68 -1.40 -15.55
CA LEU A 287 -8.07 -1.18 -15.16
C LEU A 287 -8.17 -0.72 -13.71
N SER A 288 -7.47 -1.41 -12.80
CA SER A 288 -7.43 -1.07 -11.37
C SER A 288 -6.82 0.30 -11.13
N LEU A 289 -5.70 0.60 -11.81
CA LEU A 289 -5.05 1.90 -11.75
C LEU A 289 -6.00 3.03 -12.18
N ASN A 290 -6.71 2.86 -13.29
CA ASN A 290 -7.65 3.85 -13.78
C ASN A 290 -8.86 4.03 -12.86
N ALA A 291 -9.31 2.97 -12.18
CA ALA A 291 -10.45 3.02 -11.26
C ALA A 291 -10.16 3.85 -10.00
N VAL A 292 -8.92 3.91 -9.53
CA VAL A 292 -8.55 4.65 -8.31
C VAL A 292 -8.14 6.11 -8.55
N VAL A 293 -7.90 6.50 -9.81
CA VAL A 293 -7.60 7.90 -10.17
C VAL A 293 -8.83 8.77 -9.87
N PRO A 294 -8.68 9.88 -9.11
CA PRO A 294 -9.78 10.80 -8.90
C PRO A 294 -10.26 11.34 -10.26
N LYS A 295 -11.51 11.06 -10.63
CA LYS A 295 -12.15 11.74 -11.77
C LYS A 295 -12.20 13.23 -11.41
N LYS A 296 -11.60 14.08 -12.24
CA LYS A 296 -11.80 15.53 -12.13
C LYS A 296 -13.29 15.79 -12.35
N LYS A 297 -13.96 16.36 -11.35
CA LYS A 297 -15.26 17.00 -11.54
C LYS A 297 -15.04 18.30 -12.30
#